data_AF-A0A316KWL2-F1
#
_entry.id   AF-A0A316KWL2-F1
#
_cell.length_a   1.000
_cell.length_b   1.000
_cell.length_c   1.000
_cell.angle_alpha   90.00
_cell.angle_beta   90.00
_cell.angle_gamma   90.00
#
_symmetry.space_group_name_H-M   'P 1'
#
loop_
_entity.id
_entity.type
_entity.pdbx_description
1 polymer ?
#
loop_
_entity_poly.entity_id
_entity_poly.type
_entity_poly.pdbx_seq_one_letter_code
_entity_poly.pdbx_strand_id
1 'polypeptide(L)'
;MIFIGMLFGMQSFLQSQNISMESTFMNEKIKHQYIFFKDFEATKFSFFNLTSISTDYNFGRVSESYLLDNFVFYEIKKGVSLAAEAALNQEAHSLAVGARYTYNKNNFRFTFFPSYRILDKRYLYTRMLLEYKSPISRQVHVYFRGQVNGSTDFSGNNKLTNLYRLGLQYKNIRFGLGTPWFKALSAKPLKLELFGFFIGLNIL
;
A
#
# COMPACT_ATOMS: atom_id res chain seq x y z
N MET A 1 16.33 -27.19 30.45
CA MET A 1 16.66 -25.94 29.73
C MET A 1 17.52 -26.32 28.54
N ILE A 2 16.89 -26.55 27.38
CA ILE A 2 17.52 -27.16 26.20
C ILE A 2 17.36 -26.21 25.02
N PHE A 3 18.49 -25.78 24.46
CA PHE A 3 18.78 -25.65 23.04
C PHE A 3 17.58 -25.48 22.08
N ILE A 4 17.38 -24.26 21.56
CA ILE A 4 17.17 -24.00 20.12
C ILE A 4 17.85 -22.66 19.81
N GLY A 5 19.18 -22.71 19.71
CA GLY A 5 19.95 -21.72 18.97
C GLY A 5 19.96 -22.08 17.48
N MET A 6 20.09 -21.04 16.66
CA MET A 6 20.61 -21.10 15.29
C MET A 6 19.90 -22.06 14.33
N LEU A 7 18.78 -21.64 13.74
CA LEU A 7 18.28 -22.18 12.48
C LEU A 7 17.32 -21.19 11.79
N PHE A 8 17.83 -20.02 11.39
CA PHE A 8 17.25 -19.28 10.27
C PHE A 8 18.38 -18.77 9.40
N GLY A 9 19.00 -19.75 8.73
CA GLY A 9 19.92 -19.54 7.63
C GLY A 9 19.27 -18.72 6.52
N MET A 10 20.16 -18.02 5.83
CA MET A 10 20.00 -17.32 4.55
C MET A 10 18.74 -17.70 3.78
N GLN A 11 17.82 -16.75 3.67
CA GLN A 11 16.87 -16.70 2.56
C GLN A 11 16.86 -15.28 2.00
N SER A 12 17.57 -15.17 0.88
CA SER A 12 17.40 -14.21 -0.22
C SER A 12 17.39 -12.72 0.13
N PHE A 13 18.57 -12.10 0.03
CA PHE A 13 18.68 -10.88 -0.78
C PHE A 13 18.13 -11.22 -2.16
N LEU A 14 17.14 -10.46 -2.62
CA LEU A 14 16.50 -10.40 -3.95
C LEU A 14 15.06 -9.94 -3.64
N GLN A 15 14.81 -8.64 -3.48
CA GLN A 15 14.79 -7.69 -4.59
C GLN A 15 14.95 -6.27 -4.00
N SER A 16 16.11 -5.63 -4.19
CA SER A 16 16.45 -4.32 -3.58
C SER A 16 15.62 -3.16 -4.15
N GLN A 17 14.93 -3.38 -5.27
CA GLN A 17 14.12 -2.39 -5.94
C GLN A 17 12.84 -3.02 -6.48
N ASN A 18 11.68 -2.45 -6.13
CA ASN A 18 10.40 -2.86 -6.67
C ASN A 18 9.70 -1.63 -7.26
N ILE A 19 9.52 -1.65 -8.57
CA ILE A 19 8.67 -0.68 -9.26
C ILE A 19 7.38 -1.38 -9.67
N SER A 20 6.25 -0.76 -9.37
CA SER A 20 4.94 -1.26 -9.76
C SER A 20 4.09 -0.13 -10.31
N MET A 21 3.50 -0.36 -11.48
CA MET A 21 2.50 0.52 -12.07
C MET A 21 1.16 -0.21 -12.09
N GLU A 22 0.06 0.49 -11.83
CA GLU A 22 -1.29 -0.07 -11.89
C GLU A 22 -2.26 1.00 -12.42
N SER A 23 -3.17 0.58 -13.29
CA SER A 23 -4.32 1.37 -13.71
C SER A 23 -5.59 0.63 -13.35
N THR A 24 -6.55 1.30 -12.72
CA THR A 24 -7.87 0.77 -12.38
C THR A 24 -8.93 1.57 -13.13
N PHE A 25 -9.68 0.88 -13.98
CA PHE A 25 -10.77 1.40 -14.79
C PHE A 25 -12.09 1.12 -14.09
N MET A 26 -12.78 2.16 -13.61
CA MET A 26 -14.10 2.07 -12.97
C MET A 26 -15.15 2.66 -13.91
N ASN A 27 -16.41 2.73 -13.47
CA ASN A 27 -17.52 3.23 -14.28
C ASN A 27 -17.39 4.74 -14.63
N GLU A 28 -16.95 5.55 -13.67
CA GLU A 28 -16.94 7.02 -13.83
C GLU A 28 -15.53 7.62 -13.84
N LYS A 29 -14.52 6.84 -13.51
CA LYS A 29 -13.16 7.33 -13.30
C LYS A 29 -12.11 6.27 -13.62
N ILE A 30 -10.93 6.74 -13.98
CA ILE A 30 -9.70 5.94 -14.07
C ILE A 30 -8.77 6.36 -12.94
N LYS A 31 -8.04 5.40 -12.37
CA LYS A 31 -7.02 5.65 -11.35
C LYS A 31 -5.70 5.01 -11.75
N HIS A 32 -4.64 5.80 -11.80
CA HIS A 32 -3.28 5.34 -11.98
C HIS A 32 -2.54 5.35 -10.64
N GLN A 33 -1.73 4.33 -10.40
CA GLN A 33 -0.93 4.19 -9.20
C GLN A 33 0.48 3.71 -9.55
N TYR A 34 1.48 4.48 -9.14
CA TYR A 34 2.89 4.16 -9.24
C TYR A 34 3.43 3.90 -7.84
N ILE A 35 4.13 2.79 -7.66
CA ILE A 35 4.82 2.44 -6.43
C ILE A 35 6.29 2.23 -6.76
N PHE A 36 7.15 2.84 -5.97
CA PHE A 36 8.58 2.62 -6.00
C PHE A 36 9.05 2.29 -4.59
N PHE A 37 9.80 1.21 -4.46
CA PHE A 37 10.48 0.84 -3.22
C PHE A 37 11.94 0.58 -3.53
N LYS A 38 12.84 1.10 -2.70
CA LYS A 38 14.28 0.88 -2.82
C LYS A 38 14.93 0.76 -1.46
N ASP A 39 15.69 -0.30 -1.26
CA ASP A 39 16.64 -0.43 -0.15
C ASP A 39 17.96 0.25 -0.54
N PHE A 40 18.52 1.08 0.34
CA PHE A 40 19.82 1.70 0.10
C PHE A 40 20.91 0.72 0.53
N GLU A 41 21.59 0.13 -0.45
CA GLU A 41 22.69 -0.81 -0.25
C GLU A 41 23.73 -0.29 0.75
N ALA A 42 24.26 -1.19 1.58
CA ALA A 42 25.18 -0.88 2.68
C ALA A 42 24.63 0.02 3.82
N THR A 43 23.35 0.36 3.83
CA THR A 43 22.71 1.10 4.94
C THR A 43 21.49 0.35 5.51
N LYS A 44 20.96 0.85 6.62
CA LYS A 44 19.68 0.40 7.20
C LYS A 44 18.48 1.21 6.67
N PHE A 45 18.70 2.08 5.69
CA PHE A 45 17.66 2.95 5.16
C PHE A 45 16.97 2.30 3.95
N SER A 46 15.66 2.57 3.83
CA SER A 46 14.91 2.30 2.62
C SER A 46 13.96 3.44 2.31
N PHE A 47 13.61 3.58 1.04
CA PHE A 47 12.70 4.59 0.53
C PHE A 47 11.50 3.93 -0.12
N PHE A 48 10.32 4.48 0.13
CA PHE A 48 9.08 4.11 -0.56
C PHE A 48 8.40 5.36 -1.08
N ASN A 49 7.95 5.31 -2.33
CA ASN A 49 7.05 6.30 -2.91
C ASN A 49 5.79 5.60 -3.41
N LEU A 50 4.65 6.23 -3.14
CA LEU A 50 3.37 5.95 -3.77
C LEU A 50 2.89 7.23 -4.43
N THR A 51 2.71 7.19 -5.73
CA THR A 51 2.04 8.24 -6.49
C THR A 51 0.73 7.69 -7.02
N SER A 52 -0.35 8.43 -6.88
CA SER A 52 -1.66 8.05 -7.36
C SER A 52 -2.34 9.26 -7.97
N ILE A 53 -2.95 9.07 -9.13
CA ILE A 53 -3.73 10.09 -9.84
C ILE A 53 -5.06 9.44 -10.23
N SER A 54 -6.17 10.13 -10.03
CA SER A 54 -7.49 9.71 -10.48
C SER A 54 -8.11 10.81 -11.30
N THR A 55 -8.72 10.42 -12.43
CA THR A 55 -9.36 11.31 -13.38
C THR A 55 -10.76 10.78 -13.66
N ASP A 56 -11.76 11.66 -13.54
CA ASP A 56 -13.14 11.33 -13.88
C ASP A 56 -13.33 11.41 -15.41
N TYR A 57 -14.15 10.54 -15.99
CA TYR A 57 -14.44 10.55 -17.44
C TYR A 57 -15.32 11.72 -17.86
N ASN A 58 -15.94 12.41 -16.92
CA ASN A 58 -16.87 13.50 -17.22
C ASN A 58 -16.08 14.80 -17.50
N PHE A 59 -15.77 15.01 -18.78
CA PHE A 59 -14.93 16.10 -19.29
C PHE A 59 -15.41 17.53 -18.95
N GLY A 60 -16.66 17.69 -18.47
CA GLY A 60 -17.22 19.00 -18.06
C GLY A 60 -16.69 19.53 -16.72
N ARG A 61 -16.08 18.68 -15.89
CA ARG A 61 -15.38 19.06 -14.67
C ARG A 61 -14.20 18.11 -14.48
N VAL A 62 -12.99 18.58 -14.80
CA VAL A 62 -11.76 17.85 -14.50
C VAL A 62 -11.59 17.84 -12.97
N SER A 63 -12.13 16.80 -12.31
CA SER A 63 -11.87 16.53 -10.89
C SER A 63 -10.67 15.59 -10.79
N GLU A 64 -9.47 16.15 -10.92
CA GLU A 64 -8.24 15.41 -10.69
C GLU A 64 -7.99 15.28 -9.19
N SER A 65 -7.89 14.05 -8.70
CA SER A 65 -7.37 13.80 -7.35
C SER A 65 -6.02 13.13 -7.43
N TYR A 66 -5.06 13.66 -6.69
CA TYR A 66 -3.72 13.11 -6.62
C TYR A 66 -3.32 12.84 -5.18
N LEU A 67 -2.42 11.88 -5.02
CA LEU A 67 -1.73 11.54 -3.79
C LEU A 67 -0.28 11.22 -4.12
N LEU A 68 0.64 11.91 -3.48
CA LEU A 68 2.06 11.64 -3.46
C LEU A 68 2.40 11.30 -2.02
N ASP A 69 3.03 10.16 -1.78
CA ASP A 69 3.24 9.66 -0.44
C ASP A 69 4.62 9.00 -0.35
N ASN A 70 5.52 9.65 0.39
CA ASN A 70 6.94 9.31 0.45
C ASN A 70 7.30 8.88 1.86
N PHE A 71 8.04 7.78 1.98
CA PHE A 71 8.54 7.29 3.24
C PHE A 71 10.04 7.10 3.19
N VAL A 72 10.68 7.46 4.28
CA VAL A 72 12.02 7.00 4.62
C VAL A 72 11.89 6.07 5.83
N PHE A 73 12.42 4.87 5.71
CA PHE A 73 12.46 3.91 6.81
C PHE A 73 13.89 3.69 7.28
N TYR A 74 14.06 3.52 8.59
CA TYR A 74 15.31 3.08 9.20
C TYR A 74 15.07 1.75 9.92
N GLU A 75 15.70 0.66 9.46
CA GLU A 75 15.54 -0.67 10.04
C GLU A 75 16.25 -0.77 11.39
N ILE A 76 15.49 -1.02 12.46
CA ILE A 76 16.05 -1.28 13.79
C ILE A 76 16.40 -2.76 13.94
N LYS A 77 15.48 -3.62 13.49
CA LYS A 77 15.64 -5.08 13.44
C LYS A 77 14.85 -5.62 12.26
N LYS A 78 15.12 -6.87 11.86
CA LYS A 78 14.42 -7.52 10.75
C LYS A 78 12.90 -7.33 10.84
N GLY A 79 12.33 -6.67 9.83
CA GLY A 79 10.90 -6.41 9.71
C GLY A 79 10.36 -5.28 10.61
N VAL A 80 11.17 -4.60 11.42
CA VAL A 80 10.76 -3.43 12.21
C VAL A 80 11.62 -2.22 11.84
N SER A 81 10.95 -1.15 11.43
CA SER A 81 11.61 0.10 11.06
C SER A 81 10.97 1.29 11.77
N LEU A 82 11.74 2.32 12.06
CA LEU A 82 11.18 3.67 12.21
C LEU A 82 10.83 4.21 10.83
N ALA A 83 9.85 5.09 10.75
CA ALA A 83 9.53 5.77 9.50
C ALA A 83 9.27 7.26 9.69
N ALA A 84 9.63 8.02 8.67
CA ALA A 84 9.12 9.36 8.42
C ALA A 84 8.33 9.34 7.10
N GLU A 85 7.15 9.95 7.10
CA GLU A 85 6.24 10.07 5.96
C GLU A 85 6.12 11.55 5.58
N ALA A 86 6.19 11.83 4.28
CA ALA A 86 5.80 13.10 3.69
C ALA A 86 4.79 12.83 2.58
N ALA A 87 3.55 13.24 2.81
CA ALA A 87 2.46 13.03 1.87
C ALA A 87 1.87 14.37 1.43
N LEU A 88 1.48 14.44 0.15
CA LEU A 88 0.82 15.57 -0.48
C LEU A 88 -0.39 15.04 -1.24
N ASN A 89 -1.54 15.69 -1.06
CA ASN A 89 -2.73 15.45 -1.86
C ASN A 89 -3.38 16.79 -2.24
N GLN A 90 -4.51 16.72 -2.94
CA GLN A 90 -5.25 17.91 -3.38
C GLN A 90 -5.74 18.82 -2.24
N GLU A 91 -5.88 18.31 -1.02
CA GLU A 91 -6.45 19.03 0.13
C GLU A 91 -5.37 19.61 1.05
N ALA A 92 -4.27 18.88 1.25
CA ALA A 92 -3.25 19.22 2.23
C ALA A 92 -1.91 18.50 1.98
N HIS A 93 -0.89 18.99 2.67
CA HIS A 93 0.37 18.30 2.89
C HIS A 93 0.42 17.78 4.32
N SER A 94 1.08 16.64 4.55
CA SER A 94 1.21 16.05 5.88
C SER A 94 2.60 15.48 6.08
N LEU A 95 3.12 15.66 7.29
CA LEU A 95 4.29 14.97 7.78
C LEU A 95 3.87 14.02 8.90
N ALA A 96 4.38 12.80 8.89
CA ALA A 96 4.15 11.85 9.96
C ALA A 96 5.44 11.14 10.36
N VAL A 97 5.48 10.70 11.61
CA VAL A 97 6.52 9.80 12.12
C VAL A 97 5.86 8.58 12.74
N GLY A 98 6.49 7.43 12.62
CA GLY A 98 5.89 6.20 13.07
C GLY A 98 6.84 5.02 13.07
N ALA A 99 6.25 3.84 13.19
CA ALA A 99 6.96 2.58 13.10
C ALA A 99 6.30 1.70 12.07
N ARG A 100 7.09 0.93 11.32
CA ARG A 100 6.61 -0.07 10.36
C ARG A 100 6.98 -1.45 10.87
N TYR A 101 6.01 -2.35 10.89
CA TYR A 101 6.24 -3.78 10.99
C TYR A 101 5.89 -4.45 9.66
N THR A 102 6.80 -5.25 9.12
CA THR A 102 6.60 -6.06 7.92
C THR A 102 6.85 -7.53 8.24
N TYR A 103 5.87 -8.35 7.91
CA TYR A 103 5.93 -9.79 7.99
C TYR A 103 5.82 -10.38 6.59
N ASN A 104 6.83 -11.15 6.18
CA ASN A 104 6.85 -11.86 4.91
C ASN A 104 7.03 -13.34 5.19
N LYS A 105 6.10 -14.19 4.76
CA LYS A 105 6.23 -15.64 4.84
C LYS A 105 5.49 -16.32 3.70
N ASN A 106 6.19 -17.20 2.99
CA ASN A 106 5.66 -17.95 1.85
C ASN A 106 5.03 -16.99 0.82
N ASN A 107 3.71 -17.09 0.70
CA ASN A 107 2.88 -16.38 -0.25
C ASN A 107 2.22 -15.12 0.35
N PHE A 108 2.51 -14.79 1.61
CA PHE A 108 1.88 -13.72 2.37
C PHE A 108 2.87 -12.62 2.72
N ARG A 109 2.43 -11.37 2.52
CA ARG A 109 3.07 -10.17 3.01
C ARG A 109 2.07 -9.34 3.80
N PHE A 110 2.42 -8.98 5.02
CA PHE A 110 1.66 -8.08 5.86
C PHE A 110 2.54 -6.90 6.26
N THR A 111 1.98 -5.70 6.21
CA THR A 111 2.63 -4.48 6.68
C THR A 111 1.67 -3.72 7.59
N PHE A 112 2.15 -3.32 8.75
CA PHE A 112 1.47 -2.49 9.72
C PHE A 112 2.29 -1.23 9.97
N PHE A 113 1.67 -0.07 9.84
CA PHE A 113 2.32 1.22 9.97
C PHE A 113 1.47 2.18 10.81
N PRO A 114 1.60 2.15 12.14
CA PRO A 114 1.11 3.19 13.03
C PRO A 114 2.02 4.43 12.95
N SER A 115 1.40 5.60 12.92
CA SER A 115 2.07 6.88 12.78
C SER A 115 1.31 8.00 13.44
N TYR A 116 2.03 9.07 13.74
CA TYR A 116 1.51 10.30 14.29
C TYR A 116 1.74 11.43 13.30
N ARG A 117 0.67 12.11 12.87
CA ARG A 117 0.76 13.26 11.96
C ARG A 117 1.08 14.53 12.74
N ILE A 118 2.10 15.26 12.28
CA ILE A 118 2.72 16.36 13.01
C ILE A 118 2.05 17.70 12.67
N LEU A 119 1.76 17.96 11.38
CA LEU A 119 1.39 19.30 10.92
C LEU A 119 -0.09 19.65 11.08
N ASP A 120 -1.01 18.67 10.99
CA ASP A 120 -2.37 18.99 10.52
C ASP A 120 -3.49 18.51 11.45
N LYS A 121 -3.32 18.81 12.75
CA LYS A 121 -4.09 18.29 13.90
C LYS A 121 -3.54 16.93 14.34
N ARG A 122 -3.51 16.75 15.66
CA ARG A 122 -2.94 15.57 16.31
C ARG A 122 -3.80 14.35 15.94
N TYR A 123 -3.38 13.58 14.95
CA TYR A 123 -4.05 12.34 14.54
C TYR A 123 -3.12 11.17 14.73
N LEU A 124 -3.66 10.08 15.28
CA LEU A 124 -3.06 8.76 15.13
C LEU A 124 -3.55 8.19 13.81
N TYR A 125 -2.62 7.86 12.92
CA TYR A 125 -2.89 7.29 11.61
C TYR A 125 -2.27 5.90 11.51
N THR A 126 -3.07 4.94 11.08
CA THR A 126 -2.67 3.55 10.99
C THR A 126 -2.92 3.05 9.58
N ARG A 127 -1.87 2.52 8.94
CA ARG A 127 -1.97 1.88 7.64
C ARG A 127 -1.66 0.40 7.77
N MET A 128 -2.52 -0.44 7.21
CA MET A 128 -2.35 -1.88 7.13
C MET A 128 -2.40 -2.31 5.66
N LEU A 129 -1.51 -3.19 5.27
CA LEU A 129 -1.48 -3.80 3.95
C LEU A 129 -1.35 -5.31 4.12
N LEU A 130 -2.21 -6.06 3.44
CA LEU A 130 -2.11 -7.49 3.28
C LEU A 130 -2.01 -7.79 1.79
N GLU A 131 -1.00 -8.57 1.40
CA GLU A 131 -0.84 -9.08 0.05
C GLU A 131 -0.66 -10.59 0.11
N TYR A 132 -1.37 -11.30 -0.79
CA TYR A 132 -1.30 -12.73 -0.95
C TYR A 132 -1.08 -13.10 -2.41
N LYS A 133 -0.11 -13.97 -2.67
CA LYS A 133 0.27 -14.44 -4.01
C LYS A 133 0.50 -15.94 -4.00
N SER A 134 -0.46 -16.72 -4.50
CA SER A 134 -0.35 -18.18 -4.50
C SER A 134 -0.18 -18.74 -5.90
N PRO A 135 0.79 -19.63 -6.17
CA PRO A 135 0.95 -20.23 -7.49
C PRO A 135 -0.24 -21.14 -7.81
N ILE A 136 -0.83 -20.95 -8.99
CA ILE A 136 -1.70 -21.94 -9.65
C ILE A 136 -0.83 -22.82 -10.55
N SER A 137 0.15 -22.22 -11.21
CA SER A 137 1.13 -22.89 -12.08
C SER A 137 2.48 -22.18 -11.99
N ARG A 138 3.48 -22.65 -12.76
CA ARG A 138 4.80 -22.00 -12.84
C ARG A 138 4.75 -20.54 -13.30
N GLN A 139 3.71 -20.14 -14.03
CA GLN A 139 3.62 -18.80 -14.64
C GLN A 139 2.43 -17.99 -14.13
N VAL A 140 1.42 -18.63 -13.53
CA VAL A 140 0.16 -18.02 -13.11
C VAL A 140 0.03 -18.11 -11.60
N HIS A 141 -0.29 -16.99 -10.95
CA HIS A 141 -0.55 -16.91 -9.52
C HIS A 141 -1.91 -16.25 -9.26
N VAL A 142 -2.63 -16.71 -8.24
CA VAL A 142 -3.69 -15.93 -7.60
C VAL A 142 -3.05 -14.72 -6.94
N TYR A 143 -3.65 -13.54 -7.11
CA TYR A 143 -3.23 -12.31 -6.47
C TYR A 143 -4.38 -11.68 -5.69
N PHE A 144 -4.12 -11.39 -4.42
CA PHE A 144 -4.99 -10.60 -3.57
C PHE A 144 -4.19 -9.50 -2.87
N ARG A 145 -4.79 -8.32 -2.76
CA ARG A 145 -4.28 -7.23 -1.93
C ARG A 145 -5.43 -6.54 -1.21
N GLY A 146 -5.31 -6.38 0.09
CA GLY A 146 -6.18 -5.53 0.90
C GLY A 146 -5.37 -4.46 1.59
N GLN A 147 -5.84 -3.22 1.55
CA GLN A 147 -5.23 -2.11 2.28
C GLN A 147 -6.29 -1.39 3.09
N VAL A 148 -5.95 -1.06 4.33
CA VAL A 148 -6.82 -0.37 5.29
C VAL A 148 -6.05 0.80 5.88
N ASN A 149 -6.63 1.99 5.83
CA ASN A 149 -6.09 3.19 6.45
C ASN A 149 -7.10 3.73 7.47
N GLY A 150 -6.71 3.80 8.73
CA GLY A 150 -7.47 4.37 9.84
C GLY A 150 -6.86 5.67 10.33
N SER A 151 -7.69 6.63 10.73
CA SER A 151 -7.25 7.85 11.42
C SER A 151 -8.18 8.16 12.59
N THR A 152 -7.61 8.53 13.74
CA THR A 152 -8.35 8.94 14.93
C THR A 152 -7.80 10.29 15.40
N ASP A 153 -8.65 11.33 15.52
CA ASP A 153 -8.27 12.52 16.30
C ASP A 153 -8.51 12.31 17.79
N PHE A 154 -7.84 13.12 18.60
CA PHE A 154 -8.07 13.19 20.04
C PHE A 154 -9.46 13.72 20.43
N SER A 155 -10.29 14.16 19.48
CA SER A 155 -11.71 14.45 19.70
C SER A 155 -12.63 13.24 19.48
N GLY A 156 -12.06 12.08 19.10
CA GLY A 156 -12.81 10.82 18.94
C GLY A 156 -13.40 10.59 17.55
N ASN A 157 -13.16 11.48 16.57
CA ASN A 157 -13.57 11.24 15.19
C ASN A 157 -12.64 10.22 14.54
N ASN A 158 -13.25 9.14 14.06
CA ASN A 158 -12.56 8.06 13.37
C ASN A 158 -12.89 8.11 11.87
N LYS A 159 -11.87 7.94 11.03
CA LYS A 159 -12.05 7.68 9.58
C LYS A 159 -11.34 6.38 9.25
N LEU A 160 -12.01 5.55 8.45
CA LEU A 160 -11.45 4.30 7.97
C LEU A 160 -11.67 4.25 6.46
N THR A 161 -10.63 3.92 5.70
CA THR A 161 -10.70 3.76 4.25
C THR A 161 -10.03 2.47 3.82
N ASN A 162 -10.61 1.82 2.82
CA ASN A 162 -10.16 0.53 2.35
C ASN A 162 -9.92 0.54 0.84
N LEU A 163 -9.09 -0.39 0.39
CA LEU A 163 -8.87 -0.72 -1.02
C LEU A 163 -8.63 -2.22 -1.13
N TYR A 164 -9.24 -2.85 -2.14
CA TYR A 164 -9.10 -4.28 -2.39
C TYR A 164 -8.72 -4.55 -3.84
N ARG A 165 -7.96 -5.63 -4.06
CA ARG A 165 -7.62 -6.21 -5.36
C ARG A 165 -7.78 -7.71 -5.26
N LEU A 166 -8.41 -8.30 -6.26
CA LEU A 166 -8.51 -9.74 -6.44
C LEU A 166 -8.35 -10.07 -7.92
N GLY A 167 -7.43 -10.96 -8.25
CA GLY A 167 -7.16 -11.29 -9.63
C GLY A 167 -6.07 -12.32 -9.82
N LEU A 168 -5.47 -12.28 -11.00
CA LEU A 168 -4.40 -13.17 -11.41
C LEU A 168 -3.13 -12.38 -11.71
N GLN A 169 -1.99 -13.04 -11.55
CA GLN A 169 -0.69 -12.56 -11.98
C GLN A 169 -0.11 -13.55 -12.99
N TYR A 170 0.16 -13.08 -14.20
CA TYR A 170 0.92 -13.81 -15.22
C TYR A 170 2.29 -13.15 -15.39
N LYS A 171 3.36 -13.83 -14.98
CA LYS A 171 4.72 -13.26 -14.91
C LYS A 171 4.71 -11.93 -14.12
N ASN A 172 4.98 -10.81 -14.80
CA ASN A 172 5.05 -9.47 -14.22
C ASN A 172 3.75 -8.68 -14.34
N ILE A 173 2.75 -9.22 -15.05
CA ILE A 173 1.46 -8.56 -15.29
C ILE A 173 0.44 -9.08 -14.28
N ARG A 174 -0.29 -8.18 -13.63
CA ARG A 174 -1.41 -8.47 -12.74
C ARG A 174 -2.67 -7.88 -13.30
N PHE A 175 -3.79 -8.58 -13.17
CA PHE A 175 -5.08 -8.05 -13.60
C PHE A 175 -6.22 -8.68 -12.83
N GLY A 176 -7.36 -8.00 -12.77
CA GLY A 176 -8.54 -8.52 -12.09
C GLY A 176 -9.48 -7.41 -11.63
N LEU A 177 -10.23 -7.68 -10.55
CA LEU A 177 -11.17 -6.74 -9.98
C LEU A 177 -10.55 -5.98 -8.81
N GLY A 178 -10.85 -4.70 -8.71
CA GLY A 178 -10.35 -3.84 -7.66
C GLY A 178 -11.32 -2.74 -7.30
N THR A 179 -11.12 -2.16 -6.12
CA THR A 179 -11.89 -1.00 -5.64
C THR A 179 -11.01 0.25 -5.55
N PRO A 180 -11.55 1.48 -5.68
CA PRO A 180 -10.78 2.66 -5.31
C PRO A 180 -10.59 2.70 -3.79
N TRP A 181 -9.98 3.76 -3.29
CA TRP A 181 -10.08 4.09 -1.88
C TRP A 181 -11.53 4.46 -1.55
N PHE A 182 -12.17 3.74 -0.64
CA PHE A 182 -13.54 4.03 -0.20
C PHE A 182 -13.63 4.03 1.32
N LYS A 183 -14.61 4.76 1.88
CA LYS A 183 -14.86 4.78 3.32
C LYS A 183 -15.37 3.42 3.80
N ALA A 184 -14.58 2.79 4.65
CA ALA A 184 -14.91 1.52 5.28
C ALA A 184 -15.98 1.73 6.36
N LEU A 185 -16.81 0.70 6.60
CA LEU A 185 -17.82 0.70 7.67
C LEU A 185 -18.83 1.86 7.57
N SER A 186 -18.99 2.47 6.39
CA SER A 186 -20.11 3.37 6.15
C SER A 186 -21.39 2.55 6.18
N ALA A 187 -22.42 3.02 6.89
CA ALA A 187 -23.76 2.41 6.86
C ALA A 187 -24.41 2.45 5.46
N LYS A 188 -23.80 3.16 4.49
CA LYS A 188 -24.25 3.17 3.10
C LYS A 188 -23.80 1.89 2.39
N PRO A 189 -24.67 1.26 1.60
CA PRO A 189 -24.29 0.07 0.83
C PRO A 189 -23.11 0.38 -0.08
N LEU A 190 -22.21 -0.59 -0.22
CA LEU A 190 -21.08 -0.49 -1.13
C LEU A 190 -21.62 -0.36 -2.55
N LYS A 191 -21.44 0.81 -3.18
CA LYS A 191 -21.93 1.02 -4.54
C LYS A 191 -21.13 0.15 -5.52
N LEU A 192 -21.83 -0.53 -6.44
CA LEU A 192 -21.22 -1.30 -7.54
C LEU A 192 -20.27 -0.44 -8.40
N GLU A 193 -20.53 0.87 -8.48
CA GLU A 193 -19.68 1.89 -9.11
C GLU A 193 -18.25 1.95 -8.54
N LEU A 194 -18.02 1.41 -7.34
CA LEU A 194 -16.71 1.32 -6.68
C LEU A 194 -15.93 0.08 -7.10
N PHE A 195 -16.42 -0.73 -8.04
CA PHE A 195 -15.63 -1.82 -8.62
C PHE A 195 -15.11 -1.42 -9.99
N GLY A 196 -13.89 -1.84 -10.28
CA GLY A 196 -13.24 -1.62 -11.54
C GLY A 196 -12.32 -2.76 -11.91
N PHE A 197 -11.97 -2.82 -13.19
CA PHE A 197 -10.93 -3.71 -13.67
C PHE A 197 -9.57 -3.05 -13.45
N PHE A 198 -8.63 -3.73 -12.81
CA PHE A 198 -7.26 -3.25 -12.71
C PHE A 198 -6.34 -4.06 -13.62
N ILE A 199 -5.32 -3.38 -14.14
CA ILE A 199 -4.16 -3.98 -14.75
C ILE A 199 -2.92 -3.33 -14.13
N GLY A 200 -1.92 -4.14 -13.81
CA GLY A 200 -0.67 -3.66 -13.24
C GLY A 200 0.53 -4.41 -13.78
N LEU A 201 1.67 -3.75 -13.74
CA LEU A 201 2.95 -4.25 -14.18
C LEU A 201 3.95 -4.08 -13.04
N ASN A 202 4.67 -5.15 -12.71
CA ASN A 202 5.84 -5.08 -11.85
C ASN A 202 7.09 -5.02 -12.73
N ILE A 203 7.88 -3.97 -12.56
CA ILE A 203 9.17 -3.82 -13.23
C ILE A 203 10.22 -4.29 -12.22
N LEU A 204 10.94 -5.35 -12.60
CA LEU A 204 12.05 -5.96 -11.86
C LEU A 204 13.33 -5.19 -12.16
#